data_AF-A0A9W3JG50-F1
#
_entry.id   AF-A0A9W3JG50-F1
#
_cell.length_a   1.000
_cell.length_b   1.000
_cell.length_c   1.000
_cell.angle_alpha   90.00
_cell.angle_beta   90.00
_cell.angle_gamma   90.00
#
_symmetry.space_group_name_H-M   'P 1'
#
loop_
_entity.id
_entity.type
_entity.pdbx_description
1 polymer ?
#
loop_
_entity_poly.entity_id
_entity_poly.type
_entity_poly.pdbx_seq_one_letter_code
_entity_poly.pdbx_strand_id
1 'polypeptide(L)' 'MQKKKEAYYVHVYTLRDKSTKSIKIEPWRSLKEEMNVLGLTDSDIFQMQMIWYDPNKEAKK' A
#
# COMPACT_ATOMS: atom_id res chain seq x y z
N MET A 1 24.02 -15.38 4.73
CA MET A 1 23.11 -14.56 5.57
C MET A 1 21.91 -14.14 4.73
N GLN A 2 20.71 -14.63 5.01
CA GLN A 2 19.50 -14.03 4.45
C GLN A 2 19.33 -12.66 5.12
N LYS A 3 19.39 -11.58 4.34
CA LYS A 3 19.07 -10.24 4.85
C LYS A 3 17.59 -10.25 5.21
N LYS A 4 17.27 -10.08 6.51
CA LYS A 4 15.89 -9.84 6.95
C LYS A 4 15.38 -8.62 6.19
N LYS A 5 14.23 -8.75 5.54
CA LYS A 5 13.61 -7.59 4.89
C LYS A 5 13.02 -6.72 6.00
N GLU A 6 13.27 -5.42 5.98
CA GLU A 6 12.71 -4.52 6.98
C GLU A 6 11.19 -4.43 6.80
N ALA A 7 10.45 -4.32 7.91
CA ALA A 7 9.03 -4.06 7.86
C ALA A 7 8.77 -2.62 7.40
N TYR A 8 7.67 -2.40 6.70
CA TYR A 8 7.33 -1.11 6.12
C TYR A 8 5.83 -0.86 6.15
N TYR A 9 5.43 0.41 6.05
CA TYR A 9 4.03 0.76 5.90
C TYR A 9 3.59 0.73 4.44
N VAL A 10 2.34 0.34 4.23
CA VAL A 10 1.69 0.24 2.92
C VAL A 10 0.37 0.99 3.00
N HIS A 11 0.09 1.84 1.99
CA HIS A 11 -1.25 2.34 1.75
C HIS A 11 -2.03 1.32 0.93
N VAL A 12 -3.22 0.99 1.41
CA VAL A 12 -4.17 0.10 0.74
C VAL A 12 -5.40 0.92 0.36
N TYR A 13 -5.66 0.97 -0.94
CA TYR A 13 -6.78 1.66 -1.55
C TYR A 13 -7.85 0.64 -1.94
N THR A 14 -8.99 0.70 -1.28
CA THR A 14 -10.20 -0.01 -1.71
C THR A 14 -10.93 0.88 -2.69
N LEU A 15 -11.12 0.39 -3.91
CA LEU A 15 -11.77 1.14 -4.97
C LEU A 15 -13.28 0.87 -4.99
N ARG A 16 -14.03 1.76 -5.64
CA ARG A 16 -15.50 1.62 -5.78
C ARG A 16 -15.92 0.39 -6.59
N ASP A 17 -15.07 -0.09 -7.48
CA ASP A 17 -15.26 -1.34 -8.23
C ASP A 17 -14.98 -2.61 -7.40
N LYS A 18 -14.70 -2.43 -6.09
CA LYS A 18 -14.33 -3.47 -5.11
C LYS A 18 -12.94 -4.07 -5.31
N SER A 19 -12.17 -3.58 -6.28
CA SER A 19 -10.76 -3.96 -6.40
C SER A 19 -9.93 -3.26 -5.31
N THR A 20 -8.74 -3.81 -5.07
CA THR A 20 -7.80 -3.26 -4.09
C THR A 20 -6.46 -3.01 -4.75
N LYS A 21 -5.89 -1.83 -4.52
CA LYS A 21 -4.52 -1.50 -4.91
C LYS A 21 -3.72 -1.18 -3.67
N SER A 22 -2.43 -1.49 -3.69
CA SER A 22 -1.53 -1.21 -2.57
C SER A 22 -0.21 -0.66 -3.03
N ILE A 23 0.35 0.28 -2.28
CA ILE A 23 1.65 0.87 -2.56
C ILE A 23 2.45 1.02 -1.27
N LYS A 24 3.74 0.69 -1.32
CA LYS A 24 4.66 0.94 -0.22
C LYS A 24 4.80 2.45 -0.02
N ILE A 25 4.67 2.88 1.22
CA ILE A 25 4.86 4.29 1.59
C ILE A 25 6.35 4.60 1.54
N GLU A 26 6.70 5.63 0.78
CA GLU A 26 8.05 6.16 0.71
C GLU A 26 8.07 7.61 1.23
N PRO A 27 9.01 8.01 2.11
CA PRO A 27 8.99 9.32 2.75
C PRO A 27 9.02 10.52 1.80
N TRP A 28 9.57 10.34 0.60
CA TRP A 28 9.70 11.38 -0.42
C TRP A 28 8.53 11.44 -1.40
N ARG A 29 7.55 10.54 -1.28
CA ARG A 29 6.41 10.46 -2.21
C ARG A 29 5.16 11.00 -1.52
N SER A 30 4.50 11.94 -2.16
CA SER A 30 3.21 12.45 -1.70
C SER A 30 2.07 11.49 -2.05
N LEU A 31 0.95 11.60 -1.32
CA LEU A 31 -0.25 10.81 -1.59
C LEU A 31 -0.76 10.97 -3.04
N LYS A 32 -0.69 12.20 -3.58
CA LYS A 32 -1.10 12.48 -4.96
C LYS A 32 -0.21 11.77 -5.97
N GLU A 33 1.10 11.71 -5.72
CA GLU A 33 2.02 10.96 -6.58
C GLU A 33 1.80 9.45 -6.46
N GLU A 34 1.48 8.93 -5.28
CA GLU A 34 1.07 7.54 -5.13
C GLU A 34 -0.16 7.21 -5.97
N MET A 35 -1.19 8.05 -5.92
CA MET A 35 -2.39 7.91 -6.74
C MET A 35 -2.07 7.97 -8.23
N ASN A 36 -1.21 8.90 -8.66
CA ASN A 36 -0.74 8.98 -10.06
C ASN A 36 -0.01 7.69 -10.49
N VAL A 37 0.86 7.14 -9.64
CA VAL A 37 1.56 5.86 -9.91
C VAL A 37 0.58 4.70 -10.05
N LEU A 38 -0.49 4.71 -9.26
CA LEU A 38 -1.54 3.68 -9.30
C LEU A 38 -2.59 3.92 -10.40
N GLY A 39 -2.52 5.06 -11.10
CA GLY A 39 -3.52 5.47 -12.09
C GLY A 39 -4.90 5.69 -11.47
N LEU A 40 -4.96 6.23 -10.25
CA LEU A 40 -6.17 6.47 -9.49
C LEU A 40 -6.53 7.95 -9.43
N THR A 41 -7.81 8.23 -9.42
CA THR A 41 -8.38 9.53 -9.04
C THR A 41 -9.10 9.44 -7.70
N ASP A 42 -9.36 10.57 -7.05
CA ASP A 42 -10.10 10.61 -5.78
C ASP A 42 -11.48 9.96 -5.90
N SER A 43 -12.12 10.06 -7.07
CA SER A 43 -13.44 9.47 -7.35
C SER A 43 -13.42 7.95 -7.33
N ASP A 44 -12.30 7.32 -7.68
CA ASP A 44 -12.16 5.86 -7.73
C ASP A 44 -12.05 5.26 -6.33
N ILE A 45 -11.56 6.03 -5.36
CA ILE A 45 -11.28 5.58 -4.00
C ILE A 45 -12.59 5.55 -3.20
N PHE A 46 -12.91 4.37 -2.68
CA PHE A 46 -13.97 4.22 -1.68
C PHE A 46 -13.41 4.39 -0.27
N GLN A 47 -12.23 3.81 -0.01
CA GLN A 47 -11.58 3.84 1.29
C GLN A 47 -10.07 3.72 1.14
N MET A 48 -9.32 4.38 2.03
CA MET A 48 -7.88 4.25 2.14
C MET A 48 -7.52 3.82 3.56
N GLN A 49 -6.56 2.89 3.70
CA GLN A 49 -6.03 2.45 4.98
C GLN A 49 -4.50 2.38 4.93
N MET A 50 -3.86 2.58 6.08
CA MET A 50 -2.43 2.35 6.26
C MET A 50 -2.23 1.07 7.07
N ILE A 51 -1.43 0.14 6.55
CA ILE A 51 -1.13 -1.12 7.23
C ILE A 51 0.38 -1.27 7.44
N TRP A 52 0.76 -1.88 8.55
CA TRP A 52 2.14 -2.28 8.80
C TRP A 52 2.38 -3.66 8.19
N TYR A 53 3.27 -3.73 7.20
CA TYR A 53 3.63 -4.96 6.51
C TYR A 53 4.98 -5.47 7.01
N ASP A 54 4.95 -6.66 7.61
CA ASP A 54 6.16 -7.38 8.02
C ASP A 54 6.42 -8.52 7.04
N PRO A 55 7.41 -8.40 6.16
CA PRO A 55 7.76 -9.46 5.19
C PRO A 55 8.31 -10.73 5.86
N ASN A 56 8.65 -10.68 7.16
CA ASN A 56 9.16 -11.83 7.91
C ASN A 56 8.09 -12.44 8.83
N LYS A 57 6.88 -11.87 8.92
CA LYS A 57 5.76 -12.58 9.52
C LYS A 57 5.35 -13.67 8.54
N GLU A 58 5.75 -14.90 8.85
CA GLU A 58 5.26 -16.09 8.16
C GLU A 58 3.74 -16.04 8.14
N ALA A 59 3.16 -16.22 6.94
CA ALA A 59 1.72 -16.42 6.78
C ALA A 59 1.35 -17.69 7.54
N LYS A 60 0.99 -17.56 8.81
CA LYS A 60 0.34 -18.63 9.56
C LYS A 60 -0.97 -18.92 8.84
N LYS A 61 -0.95 -19.99 8.04
CA LYS A 61 -2.13 -20.64 7.46
C LYS A 61 -3.05 -21.14 8.57
#